data_AF-X0SLK0-F1
#
_entry.id   AF-X0SLK0-F1
#
_cell.length_a   1.000
_cell.length_b   1.000
_cell.length_c   1.000
_cell.angle_alpha   90.00
_cell.angle_beta   90.00
_cell.angle_gamma   90.00
#
_symmetry.space_group_name_H-M   'P 1'
#
loop_
_entity.id
_entity.type
_entity.pdbx_description
1 polymer ?
#
loop_
_entity_poly.entity_id
_entity_poly.type
_entity_poly.pdbx_seq_one_letter_code
_entity_poly.pdbx_strand_id
1 'polypeptide(L)'
;MMKLHTRLKLLQEAFECFQQITQWIPWAMHHATEYHHKAEVLINILEVQDCGSIGGFDRENPMKRITGYELYDRFLTVLAKHNNESDLKEACYFTPQTLGDYFKKARELRETFNK
;
A
#
# COMPACT_ATOMS: atom_id res chain seq x y z
N MET A 1 5.36 -20.42 -7.44
CA MET A 1 5.90 -19.53 -6.39
C MET A 1 6.75 -18.46 -7.07
N MET A 2 6.43 -17.18 -6.86
CA MET A 2 7.16 -16.05 -7.46
C MET A 2 8.61 -16.00 -6.94
N LYS A 3 9.56 -15.59 -7.79
CA LYS A 3 10.95 -15.34 -7.35
C LYS A 3 11.01 -14.14 -6.41
N LEU A 4 11.84 -14.22 -5.36
CA LEU A 4 12.00 -13.15 -4.35
C LEU A 4 12.31 -11.79 -4.99
N HIS A 5 13.23 -11.74 -5.96
CA HIS A 5 13.58 -10.49 -6.65
C HIS A 5 12.36 -9.84 -7.35
N THR A 6 11.52 -10.64 -8.00
CA THR A 6 10.30 -10.14 -8.65
C THR A 6 9.31 -9.62 -7.62
N ARG A 7 9.15 -10.32 -6.49
CA ARG A 7 8.28 -9.88 -5.40
C ARG A 7 8.70 -8.52 -4.85
N LEU A 8 9.98 -8.38 -4.49
CA LEU A 8 10.53 -7.13 -3.95
C LEU A 8 10.37 -5.98 -4.94
N LYS A 9 10.55 -6.24 -6.24
CA LYS A 9 10.31 -5.24 -7.28
C LYS A 9 8.84 -4.78 -7.30
N LEU A 10 7.89 -5.71 -7.26
CA LEU A 10 6.45 -5.36 -7.25
C LEU A 10 6.06 -4.60 -5.97
N LEU A 11 6.61 -4.99 -4.82
CA LEU A 11 6.39 -4.29 -3.56
C LEU A 11 6.97 -2.87 -3.59
N GLN A 12 8.18 -2.70 -4.13
CA GLN A 12 8.80 -1.38 -4.29
C GLN A 12 7.99 -0.49 -5.23
N GLU A 13 7.55 -1.02 -6.38
CA GLU A 13 6.72 -0.27 -7.32
C GLU A 13 5.35 0.10 -6.72
N ALA A 14 4.74 -0.78 -5.93
CA ALA A 14 3.50 -0.48 -5.23
C ALA A 14 3.71 0.62 -4.18
N PHE A 15 4.81 0.55 -3.43
CA PHE A 15 5.18 1.56 -2.43
C PHE A 15 5.39 2.94 -3.07
N GLU A 16 6.12 2.99 -4.18
CA GLU A 16 6.32 4.22 -4.96
C GLU A 16 5.01 4.78 -5.50
N CYS A 17 4.04 3.93 -5.89
CA CYS A 17 2.72 4.41 -6.29
C CYS A 17 2.01 5.14 -5.15
N PHE A 18 2.07 4.63 -3.91
CA PHE A 18 1.46 5.34 -2.78
C PHE A 18 2.17 6.66 -2.48
N GLN A 19 3.49 6.69 -2.58
CA GLN A 19 4.27 7.92 -2.45
C GLN A 19 3.83 8.96 -3.51
N GLN A 20 3.61 8.53 -4.75
CA GLN A 20 3.10 9.41 -5.82
C GLN A 20 1.67 9.89 -5.54
N ILE A 21 0.78 9.03 -5.04
CA ILE A 21 -0.59 9.42 -4.67
C ILE A 21 -0.57 10.62 -3.70
N THR A 22 0.27 10.58 -2.66
CA THR A 22 0.33 11.67 -1.67
C THR A 22 0.84 12.99 -2.26
N GLN A 23 1.68 12.93 -3.30
CA GLN A 23 2.16 14.12 -4.01
C GLN A 23 1.12 14.71 -4.96
N TRP A 24 0.32 13.87 -5.62
CA TRP A 24 -0.60 14.33 -6.67
C TRP A 24 -1.97 14.76 -6.15
N ILE A 25 -2.43 14.25 -4.99
CA ILE A 25 -3.73 14.61 -4.40
C ILE A 25 -3.98 16.12 -4.38
N PRO A 26 -3.04 17.00 -3.96
CA PRO A 26 -3.33 18.42 -3.84
C PRO A 26 -3.42 19.18 -5.17
N TRP A 27 -2.87 18.64 -6.26
CA TRP A 27 -2.64 19.41 -7.50
C TRP A 27 -3.22 18.77 -8.77
N ALA A 28 -3.29 17.44 -8.83
CA ALA A 28 -3.75 16.70 -10.02
C ALA A 28 -4.36 15.33 -9.65
N MET A 29 -5.65 15.33 -9.30
CA MET A 29 -6.34 14.13 -8.82
C MET A 29 -6.40 12.98 -9.85
N HIS A 30 -6.36 13.28 -11.14
CA HIS A 30 -6.32 12.25 -12.18
C HIS A 30 -5.03 11.41 -12.13
N HIS A 31 -3.87 12.05 -11.92
CA HIS A 31 -2.62 11.32 -11.71
C HIS A 31 -2.65 10.50 -10.43
N ALA A 32 -3.19 11.04 -9.33
CA ALA A 32 -3.37 10.26 -8.10
C ALA A 32 -4.24 9.00 -8.35
N THR A 33 -5.26 9.11 -9.21
CA THR A 33 -6.12 7.99 -9.60
C THR A 33 -5.37 6.95 -10.45
N GLU A 34 -4.51 7.39 -11.37
CA GLU A 34 -3.65 6.48 -12.16
C GLU A 34 -2.72 5.67 -11.26
N TYR A 35 -2.03 6.33 -10.32
CA TYR A 35 -1.15 5.64 -9.37
C TYR A 35 -1.92 4.75 -8.41
N HIS A 36 -3.13 5.14 -7.99
CA HIS A 36 -4.01 4.28 -7.21
C HIS A 36 -4.33 2.98 -7.96
N HIS A 37 -4.76 3.09 -9.22
CA HIS A 37 -5.09 1.91 -10.02
C HIS A 37 -3.86 1.03 -10.25
N LYS A 38 -2.70 1.63 -10.51
CA LYS A 38 -1.43 0.89 -10.63
C LYS A 38 -1.08 0.14 -9.34
N ALA A 39 -1.17 0.80 -8.17
CA ALA A 39 -0.94 0.16 -6.88
C ALA A 39 -1.89 -1.02 -6.66
N GLU A 40 -3.17 -0.85 -6.99
CA GLU A 40 -4.18 -1.90 -6.87
C GLU A 40 -3.85 -3.13 -7.71
N VAL A 41 -3.47 -2.96 -8.98
CA VAL A 41 -3.06 -4.08 -9.83
C VAL A 41 -1.84 -4.81 -9.25
N LEU A 42 -0.83 -4.08 -8.79
CA LEU A 42 0.38 -4.68 -8.20
C LEU A 42 0.06 -5.47 -6.93
N ILE A 43 -0.78 -4.93 -6.05
CA ILE A 43 -1.23 -5.58 -4.83
C ILE A 43 -2.06 -6.83 -5.14
N ASN A 44 -2.97 -6.76 -6.12
CA ASN A 44 -3.75 -7.92 -6.56
C ASN A 44 -2.86 -9.08 -7.02
N ILE A 45 -1.79 -8.77 -7.78
CA ILE A 45 -0.82 -9.79 -8.22
C ILE A 45 -0.15 -10.45 -7.02
N LEU A 46 0.28 -9.64 -6.03
CA LEU A 46 0.94 -10.15 -4.84
C LEU A 46 -0.01 -10.98 -3.97
N GLU A 47 -1.24 -10.53 -3.76
CA GLU A 47 -2.27 -11.25 -2.98
C GLU A 47 -2.62 -12.60 -3.62
N VAL A 48 -2.85 -12.64 -4.95
CA VAL A 48 -3.12 -13.90 -5.66
C VAL A 48 -1.94 -14.87 -5.52
N GLN A 49 -0.71 -14.37 -5.45
CA GLN A 49 0.47 -15.21 -5.27
C GLN A 49 0.65 -15.69 -3.82
N ASP A 50 0.21 -14.91 -2.83
CA ASP A 50 0.34 -15.25 -1.42
C ASP A 50 -0.81 -16.13 -0.90
N CYS A 51 -2.05 -15.84 -1.27
CA CYS A 51 -3.24 -16.53 -0.74
C CYS A 51 -4.22 -17.06 -1.81
N GLY A 52 -3.97 -16.83 -3.10
CA GLY A 52 -4.84 -17.31 -4.18
C GLY A 52 -6.14 -16.52 -4.36
N SER A 53 -6.32 -15.38 -3.68
CA SER A 53 -7.49 -14.52 -3.80
C SER A 53 -7.13 -13.04 -3.65
N ILE A 54 -8.06 -12.15 -4.03
CA ILE A 54 -7.90 -10.68 -3.91
C ILE A 54 -8.70 -10.20 -2.71
N GLY A 55 -8.12 -9.34 -1.86
CA GLY A 55 -8.76 -8.71 -0.70
C GLY A 55 -9.14 -9.65 0.46
N GLY A 56 -9.18 -10.95 0.21
CA GLY A 56 -9.41 -12.03 1.18
C GLY A 56 -8.09 -12.48 1.80
N PHE A 57 -7.62 -11.72 2.79
CA PHE A 57 -6.45 -12.05 3.59
C PHE A 57 -6.60 -13.39 4.32
N ASP A 58 -5.47 -14.05 4.60
CA ASP A 58 -5.42 -15.46 5.02
C ASP A 58 -5.59 -15.67 6.54
N ARG A 59 -5.83 -16.92 6.97
CA ARG A 59 -6.06 -17.28 8.38
C ARG A 59 -4.88 -16.93 9.30
N GLU A 60 -3.66 -16.94 8.78
CA GLU A 60 -2.42 -16.73 9.53
C GLU A 60 -1.98 -15.26 9.50
N ASN A 61 -2.40 -14.50 8.49
CA ASN A 61 -2.07 -13.09 8.30
C ASN A 61 -3.34 -12.28 7.96
N PRO A 62 -4.22 -12.03 8.93
CA PRO A 62 -5.42 -11.26 8.70
C PRO A 62 -5.09 -9.77 8.47
N MET A 63 -5.72 -9.16 7.46
CA MET A 63 -5.58 -7.73 7.20
C MET A 63 -6.11 -6.93 8.38
N LYS A 64 -5.32 -5.96 8.81
CA LYS A 64 -5.70 -4.99 9.84
C LYS A 64 -5.89 -3.63 9.20
N ARG A 65 -7.00 -2.96 9.53
CA ARG A 65 -7.30 -1.59 9.07
C ARG A 65 -6.58 -0.56 9.92
N ILE A 66 -5.27 -0.40 9.71
CA ILE A 66 -4.39 0.43 10.56
C ILE A 66 -4.50 1.90 10.17
N THR A 67 -4.43 2.19 8.87
CA THR A 67 -4.42 3.55 8.33
C THR A 67 -5.82 4.04 8.01
N GLY A 68 -6.74 3.11 7.72
CA GLY A 68 -8.07 3.43 7.21
C GLY A 68 -8.09 3.84 5.73
N TYR A 69 -6.94 3.70 5.06
CA TYR A 69 -6.84 3.70 3.61
C TYR A 69 -6.73 2.25 3.15
N GLU A 70 -7.85 1.67 2.75
CA GLU A 70 -8.01 0.22 2.54
C GLU A 70 -6.93 -0.38 1.64
N LEU A 71 -6.62 0.27 0.52
CA LEU A 71 -5.63 -0.24 -0.41
C LEU A 71 -4.21 -0.26 0.20
N TYR A 72 -3.89 0.69 1.07
CA TYR A 72 -2.60 0.75 1.76
C TYR A 72 -2.53 -0.28 2.88
N ASP A 73 -3.62 -0.50 3.61
CA ASP A 73 -3.72 -1.56 4.61
C ASP A 73 -3.53 -2.96 3.98
N ARG A 74 -4.03 -3.16 2.75
CA ARG A 74 -3.75 -4.36 1.95
C ARG A 74 -2.26 -4.50 1.60
N PHE A 75 -1.62 -3.41 1.15
CA PHE A 75 -0.18 -3.39 0.90
C PHE A 75 0.63 -3.77 2.14
N LEU A 76 0.33 -3.18 3.30
CA LEU A 76 1.00 -3.51 4.57
C LEU A 76 0.82 -4.99 4.94
N THR A 77 -0.35 -5.56 4.65
CA THR A 77 -0.65 -6.97 4.92
C THR A 77 0.23 -7.89 4.06
N VAL A 78 0.35 -7.60 2.77
CA VAL A 78 1.22 -8.33 1.85
C VAL A 78 2.70 -8.18 2.23
N LEU A 79 3.11 -6.98 2.65
CA LEU A 79 4.48 -6.72 3.12
C LEU A 79 4.83 -7.54 4.36
N ALA A 80 3.90 -7.62 5.32
CA ALA A 80 4.08 -8.34 6.58
C ALA A 80 4.14 -9.86 6.41
N LYS A 81 3.42 -10.46 5.44
CA LYS A 81 3.34 -11.92 5.25
C LYS A 81 4.71 -12.59 5.18
N HIS A 82 5.68 -11.91 4.57
CA HIS A 82 7.05 -12.41 4.38
C HIS A 82 8.11 -11.52 5.03
N ASN A 83 7.71 -10.63 5.95
CA ASN A 83 8.59 -9.68 6.63
C ASN A 83 9.46 -8.83 5.68
N ASN A 84 8.91 -8.40 4.53
CA ASN A 84 9.69 -7.69 3.50
C ASN A 84 9.85 -6.18 3.75
N GLU A 85 9.45 -5.67 4.91
CA GLU A 85 9.50 -4.23 5.19
C GLU A 85 10.92 -3.67 5.15
N SER A 86 11.89 -4.39 5.74
CA SER A 86 13.31 -4.01 5.72
C SER A 86 13.97 -4.17 4.34
N ASP A 87 13.31 -4.87 3.41
CA ASP A 87 13.82 -5.08 2.06
C ASP A 87 13.45 -3.94 1.11
N LEU A 88 12.54 -3.05 1.53
CA LEU A 88 12.13 -1.89 0.75
C LEU A 88 13.12 -0.74 0.90
N LYS A 89 13.36 -0.06 -0.23
CA LYS A 89 14.08 1.21 -0.24
C LYS A 89 13.10 2.34 0.04
N GLU A 90 13.59 3.37 0.72
CA GLU A 90 12.83 4.61 0.90
C GLU A 90 12.41 5.21 -0.45
N ALA A 91 11.19 5.73 -0.51
CA ALA A 91 10.67 6.43 -1.68
C ALA A 91 10.52 7.91 -1.30
N CYS A 92 11.40 8.77 -1.81
CA CYS A 92 11.43 10.20 -1.46
C CYS A 92 11.37 10.44 0.07
N TYR A 93 12.21 9.74 0.84
CA TYR A 93 12.28 9.80 2.31
C TYR A 93 11.09 9.19 3.06
N PHE A 94 10.11 8.62 2.35
CA PHE A 94 9.06 7.84 2.99
C PHE A 94 9.54 6.41 3.27
N THR A 95 9.18 5.91 4.46
CA THR A 95 9.16 4.49 4.79
C THR A 95 7.71 4.01 4.78
N PRO A 96 7.44 2.69 4.77
CA PRO A 96 6.08 2.18 4.93
C PRO A 96 5.40 2.72 6.19
N GLN A 97 6.14 2.85 7.29
CA GLN A 97 5.62 3.45 8.50
C GLN A 97 5.22 4.93 8.31
N THR A 98 6.12 5.78 7.83
CA THR A 98 5.83 7.23 7.74
C THR A 98 4.73 7.55 6.72
N LEU A 99 4.63 6.76 5.66
CA LEU A 99 3.55 6.88 4.68
C LEU A 99 2.21 6.37 5.25
N GLY A 100 2.24 5.33 6.09
CA GLY A 100 1.06 4.87 6.82
C GLY A 100 0.53 5.93 7.80
N ASP A 101 1.42 6.62 8.51
CA ASP A 101 1.07 7.73 9.39
C ASP A 101 0.43 8.90 8.64
N TYR A 102 0.93 9.19 7.42
CA TYR A 102 0.30 10.18 6.54
C TYR A 102 -1.16 9.83 6.24
N PHE A 103 -1.45 8.60 5.80
CA PHE A 103 -2.82 8.19 5.45
C PHE A 103 -3.75 8.23 6.66
N LYS A 104 -3.26 7.79 7.82
CA LYS A 104 -4.00 7.87 9.07
C LYS A 104 -4.34 9.33 9.41
N LYS A 105 -3.38 10.24 9.29
CA LYS A 105 -3.60 11.66 9.57
C LYS A 105 -4.59 12.29 8.58
N ALA A 106 -4.50 11.94 7.30
CA ALA A 106 -5.43 12.41 6.28
C ALA A 106 -6.88 11.97 6.59
N ARG A 107 -7.07 10.73 7.05
CA ARG A 107 -8.39 10.24 7.49
C ARG A 107 -8.92 11.04 8.68
N GLU A 108 -8.11 11.22 9.72
CA GLU A 108 -8.49 11.98 10.93
C GLU A 108 -8.92 13.42 10.60
N LEU A 109 -8.19 14.08 9.69
CA LEU A 109 -8.57 15.41 9.22
C LEU A 109 -9.93 15.39 8.50
N ARG A 110 -10.15 14.43 7.59
CA ARG A 110 -11.43 14.28 6.87
C ARG A 110 -12.60 14.06 7.84
N GLU A 111 -12.42 13.24 8.86
CA GLU A 111 -13.44 12.98 9.89
C GLU A 111 -13.72 14.22 10.75
N THR A 112 -12.74 15.11 10.91
CA THR A 112 -12.91 16.37 11.64
C THR A 112 -13.72 17.39 10.82
N PHE A 113 -13.51 17.48 9.51
CA PHE A 113 -14.23 18.42 8.63
C PHE A 113 -15.65 17.98 8.24
N ASN A 114 -15.97 16.69 8.37
CA ASN A 114 -17.30 16.13 8.06
C ASN A 114 -18.25 16.04 9.28
N LYS A 115 -17.86 16.61 10.42
CA LYS A 115 -18.69 16.77 11.61
C LYS A 115 -19.31 18.17 11.63
#